data_AF-A0A453T0W9-F1
#
_entry.id   AF-A0A453T0W9-F1
#
_cell.length_a   1.000
_cell.length_b   1.000
_cell.length_c   1.000
_cell.angle_alpha   90.00
_cell.angle_beta   90.00
_cell.angle_gamma   90.00
#
_symmetry.space_group_name_H-M   'P 1'
#
loop_
_entity.id
_entity.type
_entity.pdbx_description
1 polymer ?
#
loop_
_entity_poly.entity_id
_entity_poly.type
_entity_poly.pdbx_seq_one_letter_code
_entity_poly.pdbx_strand_id
1 'polypeptide(L)'
;NEIILSSLQSSGKVAVVASEENDLPVWMCDDGPYVVVTDPLDGSRNIEVSIPTGTIFGIYDRLVELDQLPVEEKAQLNSLQSGSRLVAAGYVLYSSATIFCISFGAGTHGFTLDRSTGEFVLTHPSMQIPPRDIFSE
;
A
#
# COMPACT_ATOMS: atom_id res chain seq x y z
N ASN A 1 0.52 11.03 -5.29
CA ASN A 1 1.92 10.61 -5.02
C ASN A 1 2.56 11.41 -3.88
N GLU A 2 2.79 12.72 -4.02
CA GLU A 2 3.55 13.53 -3.04
C GLU A 2 3.07 13.44 -1.58
N ILE A 3 1.75 13.43 -1.36
CA ILE A 3 1.15 13.29 -0.02
C ILE A 3 1.56 11.96 0.64
N ILE A 4 1.63 10.87 -0.12
CA ILE A 4 2.02 9.56 0.39
C ILE A 4 3.52 9.59 0.73
N LEU A 5 4.36 10.08 -0.20
CA LEU A 5 5.81 10.14 0.02
C LEU A 5 6.16 10.99 1.25
N SER A 6 5.56 12.16 1.41
CA SER A 6 5.82 13.04 2.57
C SER A 6 5.35 12.43 3.89
N SER A 7 4.20 11.74 3.89
CA SER A 7 3.67 11.05 5.06
C SER A 7 4.57 9.87 5.47
N LEU A 8 5.02 9.08 4.50
CA LEU A 8 5.93 7.94 4.75
C LEU A 8 7.31 8.42 5.23
N GLN A 9 7.85 9.47 4.62
CA GLN A 9 9.11 10.06 5.07
C GLN A 9 9.00 10.59 6.51
N SER A 10 7.90 11.27 6.84
CA SER A 10 7.65 11.81 8.19
C SER A 10 7.47 10.71 9.25
N SER A 11 7.09 9.50 8.85
CA SER A 11 6.96 8.37 9.78
C SER A 11 8.31 7.92 10.36
N GLY A 12 9.42 8.13 9.62
CA GLY A 12 10.74 7.62 9.96
C GLY A 12 10.84 6.08 10.00
N LYS A 13 9.86 5.36 9.43
CA LYS A 13 9.82 3.88 9.44
C LYS A 13 10.08 3.25 8.08
N VAL A 14 10.15 4.05 7.02
CA VAL A 14 10.30 3.55 5.66
C VAL A 14 11.68 3.90 5.14
N ALA A 15 12.43 2.87 4.75
CA ALA A 15 13.74 3.04 4.12
C ALA A 15 13.61 3.34 2.62
N VAL A 16 12.67 2.67 1.94
CA VAL A 16 12.49 2.78 0.48
C VAL A 16 11.01 2.84 0.14
N VAL A 17 10.68 3.71 -0.81
CA VAL A 17 9.37 3.69 -1.48
C VAL A 17 9.53 3.48 -2.97
N ALA A 18 8.86 2.47 -3.51
CA ALA A 18 8.63 2.32 -4.94
C ALA A 18 7.18 2.71 -5.25
N SER A 19 7.01 3.70 -6.13
CA SER A 19 5.69 4.22 -6.52
C SER A 19 5.51 4.02 -8.02
N GLU A 20 4.29 3.71 -8.46
CA GLU A 20 3.96 3.63 -9.89
C GLU A 20 4.25 4.95 -10.63
N GLU A 21 4.15 6.08 -9.92
CA GLU A 21 4.39 7.44 -10.43
C GLU A 21 5.87 7.86 -10.45
N ASN A 22 6.81 6.96 -10.11
CA ASN A 22 8.25 7.23 -10.06
C ASN A 22 9.03 6.19 -10.87
N ASP A 23 9.90 6.65 -11.77
CA ASP A 23 10.75 5.76 -12.58
C ASP A 23 11.69 4.87 -11.75
N LEU A 24 12.17 5.40 -10.62
CA LEU A 24 13.11 4.72 -9.71
C LEU A 24 12.59 4.77 -8.26
N PRO A 25 12.86 3.73 -7.44
CA PRO A 25 12.55 3.76 -6.03
C PRO A 25 13.29 4.87 -5.29
N VAL A 26 12.62 5.50 -4.33
CA VAL A 26 13.14 6.61 -3.54
C VAL A 26 13.64 6.10 -2.21
N TRP A 27 14.93 6.29 -1.94
CA TRP A 27 15.52 6.02 -0.62
C TRP A 27 15.19 7.18 0.33
N MET A 28 14.53 6.88 1.45
CA MET A 28 14.02 7.87 2.40
C MET A 28 14.80 7.93 3.70
N CYS A 29 15.24 6.78 4.24
CA CYS A 29 15.84 6.71 5.57
C CYS A 29 16.78 5.50 5.71
N ASP A 30 17.96 5.70 6.29
CA ASP A 30 18.94 4.62 6.52
C ASP A 30 18.61 3.70 7.71
N ASP A 31 17.66 4.07 8.57
CA ASP A 31 17.26 3.28 9.75
C ASP A 31 15.82 2.76 9.65
N GLY A 32 15.14 3.02 8.53
CA GLY A 32 13.79 2.54 8.29
C GLY A 32 13.75 1.00 8.20
N PRO A 33 12.92 0.31 9.00
CA PRO A 33 12.80 -1.15 8.91
C PRO A 33 12.00 -1.63 7.71
N TYR A 34 11.22 -0.76 7.05
CA TYR A 34 10.27 -1.18 6.02
C TYR A 34 10.57 -0.63 4.63
N VAL A 35 10.10 -1.37 3.64
CA VAL A 35 10.01 -0.98 2.23
C VAL A 35 8.53 -0.92 1.86
N VAL A 36 8.10 0.16 1.21
CA VAL A 36 6.72 0.34 0.76
C VAL A 36 6.67 0.36 -0.75
N VAL A 37 5.84 -0.49 -1.34
CA VAL A 37 5.46 -0.41 -2.76
C VAL A 37 4.05 0.15 -2.84
N THR A 38 3.78 1.09 -3.74
CA THR A 38 2.45 1.72 -3.82
C THR A 38 2.05 2.08 -5.24
N ASP A 39 0.77 1.86 -5.54
CA ASP A 39 0.07 2.57 -6.60
C ASP A 39 -0.76 3.68 -5.92
N PRO A 40 -0.33 4.95 -6.03
CA PRO A 40 -0.98 6.04 -5.32
C PRO A 40 -2.41 6.28 -5.81
N LEU A 41 -2.74 5.95 -7.06
CA LEU A 41 -4.06 6.15 -7.64
C LEU A 41 -4.34 5.14 -8.77
N ASP A 42 -4.68 3.92 -8.37
CA ASP A 42 -5.17 2.89 -9.28
C ASP A 42 -6.49 3.34 -9.93
N GLY A 43 -6.58 3.13 -11.24
CA GLY A 43 -7.69 3.61 -12.05
C GLY A 43 -7.69 5.13 -12.27
N SER A 44 -6.55 5.81 -12.23
CA SER A 44 -6.46 7.25 -12.54
C SER A 44 -7.15 7.65 -13.86
N ARG A 45 -7.06 6.81 -14.89
CA ARG A 45 -7.76 6.97 -16.18
C ARG A 45 -9.29 6.91 -16.10
N ASN A 46 -9.82 6.37 -15.01
CA ASN A 46 -11.25 6.18 -14.78
C ASN A 46 -11.91 7.37 -14.05
N ILE A 47 -11.11 8.36 -13.61
CA ILE A 47 -11.61 9.57 -12.96
C ILE A 47 -12.59 10.32 -13.86
N GLU A 48 -12.29 10.42 -15.16
CA GLU A 48 -13.10 11.16 -16.12
C GLU A 48 -14.51 10.58 -16.32
N VAL A 49 -14.71 9.31 -15.94
CA VAL A 49 -16.00 8.60 -16.06
C VAL A 49 -16.63 8.25 -14.71
N SER A 50 -16.12 8.83 -13.60
CA SER A 50 -16.68 8.65 -12.25
C SER A 50 -16.77 7.19 -11.76
N ILE A 51 -15.85 6.35 -12.23
CA ILE A 51 -15.71 4.96 -11.76
C ILE A 51 -14.86 4.98 -10.47
N PRO A 52 -15.09 4.06 -9.51
CA PRO A 52 -14.29 3.99 -8.29
C PRO A 52 -12.80 3.84 -8.56
N THR A 53 -11.99 4.60 -7.83
CA THR A 53 -10.52 4.55 -7.85
C THR A 53 -10.00 4.14 -6.48
N GLY A 54 -8.70 3.90 -6.36
CA GLY A 54 -8.14 3.54 -5.07
C GLY A 54 -6.63 3.77 -4.97
N THR A 55 -6.10 3.59 -3.78
CA THR A 55 -4.67 3.51 -3.53
C THR A 55 -4.35 2.08 -3.12
N ILE A 56 -3.32 1.47 -3.71
CA ILE A 56 -2.87 0.12 -3.35
C ILE A 56 -1.48 0.23 -2.76
N PHE A 57 -1.19 -0.56 -1.73
CA PHE A 57 0.15 -0.63 -1.17
C PHE A 57 0.49 -2.02 -0.62
N GLY A 58 1.79 -2.30 -0.63
CA GLY A 58 2.40 -3.45 0.01
C GLY A 58 3.57 -3.00 0.88
N ILE A 59 3.77 -3.69 2.00
CA ILE A 59 4.84 -3.43 2.96
C ILE A 59 5.70 -4.69 3.08
N TYR A 60 7.00 -4.50 2.94
CA TYR A 60 8.02 -5.54 3.14
C TYR A 60 8.98 -5.10 4.23
N ASP A 61 9.68 -6.06 4.83
CA ASP A 61 10.88 -5.77 5.61
C ASP A 61 12.02 -5.33 4.68
N ARG A 62 12.84 -4.40 5.16
CA ARG A 62 14.10 -4.04 4.50
C ARG A 62 15.09 -5.21 4.55
N LEU A 63 15.78 -5.40 3.44
CA LEU A 63 16.90 -6.32 3.29
C LEU A 63 18.18 -5.65 3.81
N VAL A 64 18.45 -5.79 5.10
CA VAL A 64 19.64 -5.22 5.79
C VAL A 64 20.95 -5.76 5.22
N GLU A 65 20.94 -6.96 4.63
CA GLU A 65 22.08 -7.57 3.96
C GLU A 65 22.57 -6.76 2.73
N LEU A 66 21.73 -5.85 2.20
CA LEU A 66 22.05 -5.01 1.05
C LEU A 66 22.60 -3.64 1.43
N ASP A 67 22.73 -3.32 2.72
CA ASP A 67 23.05 -1.97 3.19
C ASP A 67 24.43 -1.45 2.72
N GLN A 68 25.35 -2.35 2.36
CA GLN A 68 26.68 -2.01 1.86
C GLN A 68 26.70 -1.61 0.38
N LEU A 69 25.60 -1.82 -0.35
CA LEU A 69 25.49 -1.47 -1.76
C LEU A 69 25.22 0.05 -1.94
N PRO A 70 25.56 0.62 -3.11
CA PRO A 70 25.18 1.99 -3.46
C PRO A 70 23.67 2.20 -3.33
N VAL A 71 23.26 3.43 -2.94
CA VAL A 71 21.86 3.78 -2.65
C VAL A 71 20.87 3.36 -3.73
N GLU A 72 21.20 3.64 -5.00
CA GLU A 72 20.35 3.29 -6.14
C GLU A 72 20.14 1.78 -6.27
N GLU A 73 21.23 1.00 -6.14
CA GLU A 73 21.20 -0.45 -6.25
C GLU A 73 20.46 -1.10 -5.08
N LYS A 74 20.74 -0.68 -3.84
CA LYS A 74 20.01 -1.20 -2.66
C LYS A 74 18.55 -0.81 -2.69
N ALA A 75 18.18 0.37 -3.17
CA ALA A 75 16.78 0.80 -3.28
C ALA A 75 16.00 -0.09 -4.27
N GLN A 76 16.61 -0.36 -5.43
CA GLN A 76 16.00 -1.23 -6.44
C GLN A 76 15.84 -2.66 -5.95
N LEU A 77 16.89 -3.27 -5.40
CA LEU A 77 16.85 -4.64 -4.90
C LEU A 77 15.90 -4.81 -3.71
N ASN A 78 15.83 -3.83 -2.80
CA ASN A 78 14.85 -3.84 -1.70
C ASN A 78 13.41 -3.83 -2.20
N SER A 79 13.15 -3.20 -3.34
CA SER A 79 11.80 -3.09 -3.94
C SER A 79 11.39 -4.35 -4.72
N LEU A 80 12.36 -5.17 -5.14
CA LEU A 80 12.14 -6.37 -5.96
C LEU A 80 12.05 -7.66 -5.12
N GLN A 81 11.26 -7.62 -4.05
CA GLN A 81 11.01 -8.78 -3.19
C GLN A 81 9.84 -9.63 -3.70
N SER A 82 9.89 -10.94 -3.43
CA SER A 82 8.75 -11.83 -3.69
C SER A 82 7.55 -11.42 -2.85
N GLY A 83 6.34 -11.42 -3.43
CA GLY A 83 5.09 -11.13 -2.71
C GLY A 83 4.82 -12.04 -1.50
N SER A 84 5.46 -13.20 -1.42
CA SER A 84 5.44 -14.06 -0.23
C SER A 84 6.11 -13.44 1.01
N ARG A 85 6.90 -12.38 0.82
CA ARG A 85 7.58 -11.63 1.89
C ARG A 85 6.81 -10.40 2.37
N LEU A 86 5.58 -10.18 1.87
CA LEU A 86 4.74 -9.09 2.35
C LEU A 86 4.44 -9.29 3.83
N VAL A 87 4.77 -8.29 4.66
CA VAL A 87 4.40 -8.26 6.08
C VAL A 87 3.02 -7.64 6.28
N ALA A 88 2.62 -6.75 5.36
CA ALA A 88 1.27 -6.22 5.28
C ALA A 88 0.97 -5.79 3.84
N ALA A 89 -0.31 -5.80 3.48
CA ALA A 89 -0.78 -5.23 2.23
C ALA A 89 -2.20 -4.73 2.40
N GLY A 90 -2.57 -3.74 1.60
CA GLY A 90 -3.89 -3.14 1.68
C GLY A 90 -4.21 -2.26 0.50
N TYR A 91 -5.46 -1.82 0.47
CA TYR A 91 -5.92 -0.82 -0.46
C TYR A 91 -6.94 0.09 0.20
N VAL A 92 -7.01 1.33 -0.28
CA VAL A 92 -8.06 2.28 0.06
C VAL A 92 -8.92 2.48 -1.18
N LEU A 93 -10.21 2.19 -1.07
CA LEU A 93 -11.19 2.40 -2.12
C LEU A 93 -11.86 3.77 -1.94
N TYR A 94 -11.85 4.57 -2.99
CA TYR A 94 -12.52 5.86 -3.08
C TYR A 94 -13.79 5.70 -3.94
N SER A 95 -14.92 5.52 -3.27
CA SER A 95 -16.23 5.40 -3.91
C SER A 95 -17.28 6.23 -3.16
N SER A 96 -18.56 5.84 -3.24
CA SER A 96 -19.64 6.42 -2.44
C SER A 96 -19.31 6.43 -0.94
N ALA A 97 -18.57 5.42 -0.48
CA ALA A 97 -17.86 5.39 0.79
C ALA A 97 -16.35 5.22 0.58
N THR A 98 -15.56 5.71 1.54
CA THR A 98 -14.12 5.45 1.59
C THR A 98 -13.87 4.23 2.48
N ILE A 99 -13.34 3.16 1.89
CA ILE A 99 -13.11 1.89 2.58
C ILE A 99 -11.61 1.59 2.57
N PHE A 100 -11.05 1.34 3.74
CA PHE A 100 -9.67 0.89 3.89
C PHE A 100 -9.65 -0.59 4.22
N CYS A 101 -9.09 -1.41 3.33
CA CYS A 101 -8.90 -2.84 3.52
C CYS A 101 -7.42 -3.14 3.76
N ILE A 102 -7.11 -3.91 4.79
CA ILE A 102 -5.73 -4.28 5.12
C ILE A 102 -5.64 -5.71 5.68
N SER A 103 -4.51 -6.37 5.40
CA SER A 103 -4.10 -7.64 5.97
C SER A 103 -2.67 -7.55 6.48
N PHE A 104 -2.41 -8.23 7.60
CA PHE A 104 -1.09 -8.42 8.22
C PHE A 104 -0.69 -9.91 8.23
N GLY A 105 -1.28 -10.71 7.34
CA GLY A 105 -1.06 -12.17 7.27
C GLY A 105 -2.01 -13.00 8.16
N ALA A 106 -2.75 -12.37 9.08
CA ALA A 106 -3.69 -13.04 9.99
C ALA A 106 -5.17 -12.69 9.67
N GLY A 107 -5.53 -12.74 8.39
CA GLY A 107 -6.86 -12.35 7.90
C GLY A 107 -6.94 -10.92 7.38
N THR A 108 -8.08 -10.57 6.80
CA THR A 108 -8.32 -9.29 6.13
C THR A 108 -9.39 -8.50 6.88
N HIS A 109 -9.16 -7.21 7.09
CA HIS A 109 -10.07 -6.32 7.81
C HIS A 109 -10.42 -5.11 6.96
N GLY A 110 -11.71 -4.74 6.97
CA GLY A 110 -12.23 -3.55 6.28
C GLY A 110 -12.68 -2.50 7.28
N PHE A 111 -12.26 -1.26 7.05
CA PHE A 111 -12.59 -0.08 7.82
C PHE A 111 -13.32 0.93 6.93
N THR A 112 -14.29 1.64 7.45
CA THR A 112 -15.00 2.69 6.74
C THR A 112 -14.68 4.05 7.36
N LEU A 113 -14.34 5.04 6.54
CA LEU A 113 -14.09 6.39 7.01
C LEU A 113 -15.41 7.05 7.45
N ASP A 114 -15.51 7.39 8.72
CA ASP A 114 -16.53 8.30 9.22
C ASP A 114 -16.10 9.74 8.93
N ARG A 115 -16.80 10.39 7.99
CA ARG A 115 -16.48 11.77 7.58
C ARG A 115 -16.76 12.82 8.65
N SER A 116 -17.59 12.51 9.65
CA SER A 116 -17.90 13.44 10.73
C SER A 116 -16.78 13.54 11.76
N THR A 117 -16.06 12.45 12.00
CA THR A 117 -14.94 12.36 12.95
C THR A 117 -13.58 12.39 12.26
N GLY A 118 -13.51 11.97 10.99
CA GLY A 118 -12.26 11.79 10.25
C GLY A 118 -11.55 10.47 10.55
N GLU A 119 -12.23 9.52 11.19
CA GLU A 119 -11.64 8.26 11.65
C GLU A 119 -12.07 7.05 10.81
N PHE A 120 -11.16 6.10 10.63
CA PHE A 120 -11.48 4.80 10.05
C PHE A 120 -12.03 3.86 11.12
N VAL A 121 -13.33 3.56 11.03
CA VAL A 121 -14.03 2.67 11.96
C VAL A 121 -14.04 1.24 11.41
N LEU A 122 -13.73 0.25 12.25
CA LEU A 122 -13.79 -1.16 11.87
C LEU A 122 -15.24 -1.56 11.58
N THR A 123 -15.52 -1.90 10.33
CA THR A 123 -16.88 -2.27 9.88
C THR A 123 -16.97 -3.71 9.38
N HIS A 124 -15.85 -4.28 8.91
CA HIS A 124 -15.80 -5.63 8.34
C HIS A 124 -14.63 -6.42 8.95
N PRO A 125 -14.80 -7.04 10.14
CA PRO A 125 -13.76 -7.85 10.75
C PRO A 125 -13.59 -9.19 10.02
N SER A 126 -12.33 -9.62 9.82
CA SER A 126 -11.98 -10.98 9.36
C SER A 126 -12.73 -11.42 8.10
N MET A 127 -12.76 -10.56 7.10
CA MET A 127 -13.41 -10.78 5.81
C MET A 127 -12.96 -12.09 5.17
N GLN A 128 -13.93 -12.84 4.63
CA GLN A 128 -13.71 -14.05 3.85
C GLN A 128 -14.42 -13.90 2.51
N ILE A 129 -13.77 -14.32 1.44
CA ILE A 129 -14.40 -14.37 0.12
C ILE A 129 -15.39 -15.55 0.14
N PRO A 130 -16.68 -15.34 -0.19
CA PRO A 130 -17.63 -16.45 -0.31
C PRO A 130 -17.15 -17.48 -1.34
N PRO A 131 -17.48 -18.78 -1.15
CA PRO A 131 -17.30 -19.76 -2.22
C PRO A 131 -18.04 -19.29 -3.49
N ARG A 132 -17.37 -19.38 -4.64
CA ARG A 132 -17.80 -18.82 -5.95
C ARG A 132 -19.28 -19.04 -6.27
N ASP A 133 -19.99 -17.96 -6.64
CA ASP A 133 -21.30 -17.96 -7.33
C ASP A 133 -21.60 -16.62 -8.05
N ILE A 134 -20.60 -15.95 -8.65
CA ILE A 134 -20.81 -14.60 -9.26
C ILE A 134 -20.64 -14.59 -10.80
N PHE A 135 -20.35 -15.74 -11.40
CA PHE A 135 -20.39 -15.92 -12.85
C PHE A 135 -21.46 -16.96 -13.19
N SER A 136 -22.73 -16.56 -13.09
CA SER A 136 -23.78 -17.15 -13.94
C SER A 136 -23.80 -16.35 -15.23
N GLU A 137 -23.68 -17.04 -16.37
CA GLU A 137 -23.58 -16.49 -17.74
C GLU A 137 -24.53 -15.33 -18.06
#